data_AF-A0A8S1EWY3-F1
#
_entry.id   AF-A0A8S1EWY3-F1
#
_cell.length_a   1.000
_cell.length_b   1.000
_cell.length_c   1.000
_cell.angle_alpha   90.00
_cell.angle_beta   90.00
_cell.angle_gamma   90.00
#
_symmetry.space_group_name_H-M   'P 1'
#
loop_
_entity.id
_entity.type
_entity.pdbx_description
1 polymer ?
#
loop_
_entity_poly.entity_id
_entity_poly.type
_entity_poly.pdbx_seq_one_letter_code
_entity_poly.pdbx_strand_id
1 'polypeptide(L)'
;MLKFLLLFLAISILAVNAGGVDISKCSTADLMLTSICKPKMEKLTAEIKKHPSGSGLPDPETLQRMKEYCDETNACVSKAECPAIRQKLGAFSKTCERIASLGSPVAQCSAKLKKDPSVPDCVKWYFMDKGQITTSQKCEQFKKQRSCILAEMKKRCSGDIEGDFNKSGGLISQNSGCA
;
A
#
# COMPACT_ATOMS: atom_id res chain seq x y z
N MET A 1 14.94 -6.09 -7.49
CA MET A 1 13.53 -5.63 -7.37
C MET A 1 13.39 -4.33 -6.56
N LEU A 2 14.25 -4.06 -5.58
CA LEU A 2 14.33 -2.81 -4.81
C LEU A 2 14.60 -1.54 -5.66
N LYS A 3 15.37 -1.67 -6.76
CA LYS A 3 15.57 -0.58 -7.73
C LYS A 3 14.27 -0.14 -8.40
N PHE A 4 13.30 -1.03 -8.61
CA PHE A 4 12.05 -0.71 -9.30
C PHE A 4 11.03 0.00 -8.40
N LEU A 5 10.96 -0.32 -7.11
CA LEU A 5 10.02 0.36 -6.19
C LEU A 5 10.53 1.75 -5.79
N LEU A 6 11.85 1.91 -5.65
CA LEU A 6 12.49 3.21 -5.50
C LEU A 6 12.48 4.01 -6.81
N LEU A 7 12.63 3.38 -7.98
CA LEU A 7 12.36 4.07 -9.25
C LEU A 7 10.89 4.46 -9.33
N PHE A 8 9.91 3.65 -8.96
CA PHE A 8 8.50 4.05 -9.04
C PHE A 8 8.11 5.13 -8.02
N LEU A 9 8.66 5.11 -6.80
CA LEU A 9 8.46 6.18 -5.81
C LEU A 9 9.24 7.46 -6.20
N ALA A 10 10.46 7.34 -6.70
CA ALA A 10 11.24 8.48 -7.20
C ALA A 10 10.70 9.03 -8.52
N ILE A 11 10.18 8.19 -9.43
CA ILE A 11 9.46 8.57 -10.65
C ILE A 11 8.11 9.18 -10.27
N SER A 12 7.42 8.72 -9.22
CA SER A 12 6.20 9.41 -8.75
C SER A 12 6.51 10.80 -8.18
N ILE A 13 7.70 11.00 -7.62
CA ILE A 13 8.17 12.32 -7.15
C ILE A 13 8.72 13.17 -8.31
N LEU A 14 9.31 12.57 -9.35
CA LEU A 14 9.89 13.26 -10.52
C LEU A 14 8.90 13.50 -11.67
N ALA A 15 7.87 12.66 -11.82
CA ALA A 15 6.84 12.79 -12.85
C ALA A 15 5.81 13.89 -12.53
N VAL A 16 5.87 14.50 -11.34
CA VAL A 16 5.10 15.71 -11.00
C VAL A 16 5.50 16.90 -11.89
N ASN A 17 6.64 16.83 -12.59
CA ASN A 17 7.13 17.91 -13.43
C ASN A 17 6.88 17.73 -14.94
N ALA A 18 6.27 16.64 -15.41
CA ALA A 18 6.15 16.35 -16.85
C ALA A 18 4.71 16.41 -17.42
N GLY A 19 3.68 16.54 -16.58
CA GLY A 19 2.33 16.87 -17.00
C GLY A 19 1.96 18.22 -16.42
N GLY A 20 2.01 19.28 -17.23
CA GLY A 20 1.64 20.63 -16.81
C GLY A 20 0.18 20.65 -16.38
N VAL A 21 -0.06 20.43 -15.09
CA VAL A 21 -1.37 20.58 -14.50
C VAL A 21 -1.68 22.08 -14.50
N ASP A 22 -2.64 22.51 -15.31
CA ASP A 22 -3.05 23.92 -15.42
C ASP A 22 -3.71 24.39 -14.12
N ILE A 23 -2.87 24.83 -13.18
CA ILE A 23 -3.26 25.40 -11.89
C ILE A 23 -3.75 26.84 -12.01
N SER A 24 -3.64 27.47 -13.19
CA SER A 24 -4.04 28.87 -13.39
C SER A 24 -5.55 29.10 -13.22
N LYS A 25 -6.33 28.02 -13.29
CA LYS A 25 -7.80 28.03 -13.11
C LYS A 25 -8.25 27.67 -11.69
N CYS A 26 -7.33 27.38 -10.77
CA CYS A 26 -7.67 27.05 -9.40
C CYS A 26 -7.93 28.31 -8.57
N SER A 27 -8.83 28.20 -7.58
CA SER A 27 -9.04 29.27 -6.61
C SER A 27 -7.80 29.48 -5.74
N THR A 28 -7.61 30.70 -5.21
CA THR A 28 -6.54 30.96 -4.22
C THR A 28 -6.67 30.04 -2.99
N ALA A 29 -7.90 29.70 -2.59
CA ALA A 29 -8.17 28.75 -1.52
C ALA A 29 -7.60 27.35 -1.85
N ASP A 30 -7.83 26.84 -3.06
CA ASP A 30 -7.26 25.57 -3.52
C ASP A 30 -5.72 25.58 -3.58
N LEU A 31 -5.15 26.70 -4.03
CA LEU A 31 -3.69 26.85 -4.08
C LEU A 31 -3.10 26.83 -2.66
N MET A 32 -3.78 27.46 -1.69
CA MET A 32 -3.37 27.45 -0.28
C MET A 32 -3.53 26.09 0.38
N LEU A 33 -4.46 25.23 -0.07
CA LEU A 33 -4.61 23.88 0.48
C LEU A 33 -3.32 23.07 0.38
N THR A 34 -2.51 23.26 -0.67
CA THR A 34 -1.22 22.57 -0.78
C THR A 34 -0.31 22.91 0.41
N SER A 35 -0.24 24.19 0.80
CA SER A 35 0.55 24.65 1.94
C SER A 35 -0.05 24.21 3.28
N ILE A 36 -1.39 24.21 3.40
CA ILE A 36 -2.09 23.79 4.62
C ILE A 36 -1.95 22.28 4.86
N CYS A 37 -2.05 21.47 3.81
CA CYS A 37 -1.97 20.02 3.92
C CYS A 37 -0.52 19.50 3.97
N LYS A 38 0.46 20.28 3.49
CA LYS A 38 1.89 19.92 3.51
C LYS A 38 2.39 19.38 4.86
N PRO A 39 2.21 20.07 5.99
CA PRO A 39 2.71 19.57 7.28
C PRO A 39 2.07 18.23 7.70
N LYS A 40 0.82 17.95 7.31
CA LYS A 40 0.16 16.66 7.58
C LYS A 40 0.78 15.53 6.76
N MET A 41 1.06 15.81 5.49
CA MET A 41 1.76 14.89 4.59
C MET A 41 3.20 14.61 5.06
N GLU A 42 3.87 15.61 5.64
CA GLU A 42 5.20 15.46 6.23
C GLU A 42 5.19 14.57 7.47
N LYS A 43 4.19 14.68 8.35
CA LYS A 43 4.03 13.76 9.50
C LYS A 43 3.89 12.31 9.04
N LEU A 44 3.01 12.06 8.05
CA LEU A 44 2.84 10.73 7.46
C LEU A 44 4.16 10.21 6.90
N THR A 45 4.87 11.04 6.13
CA THR A 45 6.15 10.67 5.51
C THR A 45 7.22 10.37 6.57
N ALA A 46 7.28 11.16 7.63
CA ALA A 46 8.22 10.95 8.73
C ALA A 46 7.93 9.65 9.48
N GLU A 47 6.65 9.33 9.73
CA GLU A 47 6.27 8.07 10.37
C GLU A 47 6.60 6.85 9.48
N ILE A 48 6.37 6.94 8.17
CA ILE A 48 6.78 5.90 7.20
C ILE A 48 8.29 5.67 7.25
N LYS A 49 9.09 6.72 7.33
CA LYS A 49 10.56 6.60 7.40
C LYS A 49 11.06 5.90 8.66
N LYS A 50 10.28 5.88 9.75
CA LYS A 50 10.62 5.13 10.96
C LYS A 50 10.56 3.60 10.76
N HIS A 51 9.90 3.14 9.69
CA HIS A 51 9.85 1.73 9.29
C HIS A 51 10.65 1.50 8.00
N PRO A 52 11.98 1.29 8.11
CA PRO A 52 12.83 1.07 6.96
C PRO A 52 12.43 -0.20 6.19
N SER A 53 12.66 -0.17 4.88
CA SER A 53 12.31 -1.27 3.98
C SER A 53 12.92 -2.60 4.44
N GLY A 54 12.10 -3.63 4.60
CA GLY A 54 12.53 -4.98 4.98
C GLY A 54 12.26 -5.39 6.44
N SER A 55 11.78 -4.47 7.29
CA SER A 55 11.44 -4.76 8.69
C SER A 55 10.15 -5.60 8.89
N GLY A 56 9.40 -5.86 7.82
CA GLY A 56 8.12 -6.57 7.89
C GLY A 56 6.94 -5.59 7.99
N LEU A 57 5.84 -6.02 8.64
CA LEU A 57 4.75 -5.10 8.96
C LEU A 57 5.22 -4.13 10.05
N PRO A 58 4.79 -2.85 10.00
CA PRO A 58 4.95 -1.95 11.13
C PRO A 58 4.34 -2.56 12.40
N ASP A 59 4.90 -2.24 13.55
CA ASP A 59 4.29 -2.58 14.83
C ASP A 59 2.89 -1.92 14.94
N PRO A 60 1.98 -2.48 15.76
CA PRO A 60 0.61 -1.97 15.85
C PRO A 60 0.51 -0.48 16.19
N GLU A 61 1.42 0.03 17.02
CA GLU A 61 1.41 1.42 17.49
C GLU A 61 1.78 2.37 16.37
N THR A 62 2.85 2.07 15.61
CA THR A 62 3.19 2.88 14.44
C THR A 62 2.15 2.71 13.33
N LEU A 63 1.64 1.51 13.08
CA LEU A 63 0.58 1.35 12.07
C LEU A 63 -0.65 2.19 12.41
N GLN A 64 -1.00 2.28 13.70
CA GLN A 64 -2.08 3.14 14.18
C GLN A 64 -1.78 4.63 13.92
N ARG A 65 -0.57 5.12 14.27
CA ARG A 65 -0.15 6.49 13.95
C ARG A 65 -0.20 6.80 12.46
N MET A 66 0.25 5.86 11.62
CA MET A 66 0.19 6.01 10.16
C MET A 66 -1.25 6.17 9.65
N LYS A 67 -2.20 5.40 10.21
CA LYS A 67 -3.63 5.52 9.88
C LYS A 67 -4.18 6.89 10.29
N GLU A 68 -3.89 7.35 11.49
CA GLU A 68 -4.33 8.66 11.99
C GLU A 68 -3.81 9.81 11.10
N TYR A 69 -2.53 9.78 10.73
CA TYR A 69 -1.98 10.77 9.80
C TYR A 69 -2.59 10.67 8.40
N CYS A 70 -3.00 9.48 7.98
CA CYS A 70 -3.74 9.28 6.74
C CYS A 70 -5.14 9.88 6.79
N ASP A 71 -5.87 9.71 7.88
CA ASP A 71 -7.19 10.31 8.07
C ASP A 71 -7.08 11.85 8.09
N GLU A 72 -6.09 12.39 8.81
CA GLU A 72 -5.80 13.82 8.82
C GLU A 72 -5.47 14.37 7.43
N THR A 73 -4.66 13.62 6.66
CA THR A 73 -4.25 14.02 5.31
C THR A 73 -5.44 13.96 4.37
N ASN A 74 -6.20 12.86 4.38
CA ASN A 74 -7.38 12.67 3.54
C ASN A 74 -8.45 13.74 3.80
N ALA A 75 -8.72 14.07 5.08
CA ALA A 75 -9.65 15.14 5.45
C ALA A 75 -9.18 16.54 5.02
N CYS A 76 -7.86 16.73 4.84
CA CYS A 76 -7.30 17.98 4.34
C CYS A 76 -7.45 18.07 2.82
N VAL A 77 -7.04 17.04 2.10
CA VAL A 77 -7.02 17.02 0.63
C VAL A 77 -8.41 16.92 0.02
N SER A 78 -9.39 16.36 0.74
CA SER A 78 -10.78 16.26 0.28
C SER A 78 -11.48 17.60 0.13
N LYS A 79 -10.90 18.68 0.68
CA LYS A 79 -11.38 20.06 0.54
C LYS A 79 -11.02 20.70 -0.79
N ALA A 80 -10.12 20.08 -1.58
CA ALA A 80 -9.72 20.61 -2.87
C ALA A 80 -10.83 20.44 -3.90
N GLU A 81 -11.33 21.55 -4.41
CA GLU A 81 -12.32 21.59 -5.49
C GLU A 81 -11.63 21.58 -6.85
N CYS A 82 -10.46 22.19 -6.95
CA CYS A 82 -9.70 22.22 -8.20
C CYS A 82 -9.19 20.81 -8.59
N PRO A 83 -9.55 20.27 -9.77
CA PRO A 83 -9.12 18.93 -10.20
C PRO A 83 -7.60 18.77 -10.25
N ALA A 84 -6.90 19.83 -10.63
CA ALA A 84 -5.44 19.93 -10.64
C ALA A 84 -4.82 19.67 -9.27
N ILE A 85 -5.34 20.33 -8.24
CA ILE A 85 -4.87 20.20 -6.86
C ILE A 85 -5.29 18.84 -6.30
N ARG A 86 -6.52 18.38 -6.60
CA ARG A 86 -6.99 17.05 -6.22
C ARG A 86 -6.13 15.94 -6.81
N GLN A 87 -5.70 16.06 -8.05
CA GLN A 87 -4.78 15.10 -8.68
C GLN A 87 -3.41 15.10 -7.98
N LYS A 88 -2.84 16.29 -7.74
CA LYS A 88 -1.54 16.45 -7.08
C LYS A 88 -1.54 15.88 -5.65
N LEU A 89 -2.61 16.15 -4.90
CA LEU A 89 -2.77 15.69 -3.52
C LEU A 89 -3.25 14.22 -3.45
N GLY A 90 -3.92 13.71 -4.49
CA GLY A 90 -4.45 12.35 -4.56
C GLY A 90 -3.38 11.26 -4.59
N ALA A 91 -2.13 11.59 -4.92
CA ALA A 91 -0.99 10.65 -4.79
C ALA A 91 -0.84 10.12 -3.34
N PHE A 92 -1.21 10.92 -2.34
CA PHE A 92 -1.18 10.52 -0.94
C PHE A 92 -2.34 9.58 -0.55
N SER A 93 -3.48 9.68 -1.22
CA SER A 93 -4.62 8.75 -1.03
C SER A 93 -4.19 7.31 -1.27
N LYS A 94 -3.43 7.05 -2.35
CA LYS A 94 -2.92 5.72 -2.67
C LYS A 94 -1.97 5.17 -1.59
N THR A 95 -1.12 6.03 -1.03
CA THR A 95 -0.27 5.65 0.12
C THR A 95 -1.12 5.27 1.32
N CYS A 96 -2.21 6.02 1.57
CA CYS A 96 -3.12 5.76 2.67
C CYS A 96 -3.97 4.50 2.49
N GLU A 97 -4.45 4.22 1.28
CA GLU A 97 -5.08 2.95 0.94
C GLU A 97 -4.13 1.76 1.21
N ARG A 98 -2.85 1.92 0.87
CA ARG A 98 -1.83 0.90 1.17
C ARG A 98 -1.63 0.74 2.67
N ILE A 99 -1.54 1.82 3.45
CA ILE A 99 -1.42 1.75 4.92
C ILE A 99 -2.65 1.08 5.55
N ALA A 100 -3.85 1.42 5.09
CA ALA A 100 -5.09 0.77 5.54
C ALA A 100 -5.02 -0.75 5.27
N SER A 101 -4.53 -1.15 4.11
CA SER A 101 -4.35 -2.58 3.77
C SER A 101 -3.36 -3.31 4.69
N LEU A 102 -2.33 -2.64 5.22
CA LEU A 102 -1.39 -3.24 6.18
C LEU A 102 -2.06 -3.56 7.53
N GLY A 103 -3.15 -2.85 7.86
CA GLY A 103 -3.96 -3.13 9.03
C GLY A 103 -5.06 -4.15 8.82
N SER A 104 -5.25 -4.64 7.59
CA SER A 104 -6.29 -5.62 7.28
C SER A 104 -6.07 -6.95 8.01
N PRO A 105 -7.14 -7.67 8.36
CA PRO A 105 -7.09 -9.08 8.72
C PRO A 105 -6.13 -9.92 7.86
N VAL A 106 -6.11 -9.71 6.53
CA VAL A 106 -5.22 -10.44 5.61
C VAL A 106 -3.74 -10.10 5.81
N ALA A 107 -3.40 -8.83 6.01
CA ALA A 107 -2.01 -8.44 6.26
C ALA A 107 -1.50 -9.04 7.58
N GLN A 108 -2.28 -8.89 8.66
CA GLN A 108 -1.95 -9.46 9.96
C GLN A 108 -1.82 -10.99 9.89
N CYS A 109 -2.76 -11.64 9.21
CA CYS A 109 -2.73 -13.07 8.95
C CYS A 109 -1.47 -13.47 8.17
N SER A 110 -1.11 -12.72 7.13
CA SER A 110 0.07 -13.00 6.31
C SER A 110 1.37 -12.94 7.14
N ALA A 111 1.49 -11.98 8.05
CA ALA A 111 2.65 -11.88 8.94
C ALA A 111 2.74 -13.05 9.93
N LYS A 112 1.59 -13.56 10.41
CA LYS A 112 1.51 -14.77 11.25
C LYS A 112 1.92 -16.01 10.45
N LEU A 113 1.30 -16.24 9.28
CA LEU A 113 1.54 -17.41 8.45
C LEU A 113 2.97 -17.49 7.93
N LYS A 114 3.61 -16.36 7.61
CA LYS A 114 5.01 -16.31 7.18
C LYS A 114 5.99 -16.88 8.22
N LYS A 115 5.66 -16.79 9.50
CA LYS A 115 6.50 -17.27 10.62
C LYS A 115 6.16 -18.69 11.08
N ASP A 116 5.05 -19.25 10.61
CA ASP A 116 4.54 -20.54 11.06
C ASP A 116 5.12 -21.67 10.19
N PRO A 117 6.00 -22.53 10.74
CA PRO A 117 6.62 -23.61 9.97
C PRO A 117 5.64 -24.74 9.62
N SER A 118 4.47 -24.79 10.27
CA SER A 118 3.45 -25.84 10.08
C SER A 118 2.48 -25.56 8.93
N VAL A 119 2.67 -24.44 8.22
CA VAL A 119 1.83 -24.10 7.06
C VAL A 119 2.16 -25.03 5.88
N PRO A 120 1.19 -25.39 5.03
CA PRO A 120 1.43 -26.23 3.88
C PRO A 120 2.27 -25.50 2.81
N ASP A 121 2.79 -26.27 1.85
CA ASP A 121 3.72 -25.76 0.85
C ASP A 121 3.14 -24.66 -0.04
N CYS A 122 1.81 -24.62 -0.24
CA CYS A 122 1.16 -23.52 -0.96
C CYS A 122 1.36 -22.16 -0.27
N VAL A 123 1.31 -22.15 1.07
CA VAL A 123 1.52 -20.96 1.90
C VAL A 123 3.02 -20.65 2.02
N LYS A 124 3.87 -21.66 2.19
CA LYS A 124 5.33 -21.47 2.16
C LYS A 124 5.74 -20.84 0.84
N TRP A 125 5.27 -21.41 -0.27
CA TRP A 125 5.49 -20.88 -1.61
C TRP A 125 5.02 -19.43 -1.65
N TYR A 126 3.82 -19.09 -1.19
CA TYR A 126 3.32 -17.71 -1.25
C TYR A 126 4.28 -16.66 -0.64
N PHE A 127 5.03 -17.01 0.43
CA PHE A 127 5.95 -16.09 1.10
C PHE A 127 7.43 -16.25 0.72
N MET A 128 7.79 -17.24 -0.11
CA MET A 128 9.17 -17.43 -0.57
C MET A 128 9.61 -16.28 -1.49
N ASP A 129 10.91 -15.95 -1.44
CA ASP A 129 11.51 -15.06 -2.43
C ASP A 129 11.45 -15.72 -3.82
N LYS A 130 10.95 -14.95 -4.78
CA LYS A 130 10.70 -15.35 -6.18
C LYS A 130 11.56 -14.54 -7.14
N GLY A 131 12.75 -14.11 -6.68
CA GLY A 131 13.71 -13.33 -7.45
C GLY A 131 14.04 -13.92 -8.84
N GLN A 132 13.95 -15.25 -8.96
CA GLN A 132 14.38 -16.02 -10.13
C GLN A 132 13.26 -16.31 -11.15
N ILE A 133 12.00 -15.96 -10.86
CA ILE A 133 10.87 -16.23 -11.77
C ILE A 133 10.18 -14.94 -12.22
N THR A 134 9.64 -14.94 -13.44
CA THR A 134 9.00 -13.77 -14.04
C THR A 134 7.67 -13.44 -13.36
N THR A 135 7.22 -12.19 -13.47
CA THR A 135 5.91 -11.74 -12.94
C THR A 135 4.75 -12.61 -13.45
N SER A 136 4.76 -12.98 -14.74
CA SER A 136 3.76 -13.87 -15.33
C SER A 136 3.76 -15.25 -14.68
N GLN A 137 4.95 -15.85 -14.50
CA GLN A 137 5.09 -17.13 -13.81
C GLN A 137 4.62 -17.08 -12.35
N LYS A 138 4.91 -15.99 -11.63
CA LYS A 138 4.39 -15.78 -10.27
C LYS A 138 2.86 -15.76 -10.27
N CYS A 139 2.26 -15.06 -11.24
CA CYS A 139 0.81 -14.91 -11.28
C CYS A 139 0.10 -16.23 -11.61
N GLU A 140 0.62 -16.99 -12.57
CA GLU A 140 0.07 -18.30 -12.92
C GLU A 140 0.17 -19.29 -11.75
N GLN A 141 1.30 -19.32 -11.05
CA GLN A 141 1.45 -20.16 -9.86
C GLN A 141 0.54 -19.71 -8.72
N PHE A 142 0.36 -18.40 -8.55
CA PHE A 142 -0.58 -17.89 -7.55
C PHE A 142 -2.01 -18.31 -7.87
N LYS A 143 -2.47 -18.18 -9.12
CA LYS A 143 -3.81 -18.65 -9.54
C LYS A 143 -4.03 -20.12 -9.18
N LYS A 144 -3.02 -20.98 -9.39
CA LYS A 144 -3.06 -22.41 -9.03
C LYS A 144 -3.14 -22.65 -7.52
N GLN A 145 -2.40 -21.87 -6.73
CA GLN A 145 -2.30 -22.04 -5.29
C GLN A 145 -3.32 -21.21 -4.49
N ARG A 146 -4.07 -20.32 -5.16
CA ARG A 146 -4.94 -19.31 -4.55
C ARG A 146 -5.95 -19.89 -3.58
N SER A 147 -6.64 -20.96 -3.98
CA SER A 147 -7.65 -21.63 -3.15
C SER A 147 -7.05 -22.22 -1.89
N CYS A 148 -5.87 -22.85 -1.98
CA CYS A 148 -5.13 -23.39 -0.85
C CYS A 148 -4.69 -22.27 0.12
N ILE A 149 -4.12 -21.19 -0.41
CA ILE A 149 -3.69 -20.04 0.40
C ILE A 149 -4.88 -19.43 1.14
N LEU A 150 -5.99 -19.18 0.44
CA LEU A 150 -7.18 -18.60 1.03
C LEU A 150 -7.81 -19.52 2.09
N ALA A 151 -7.86 -20.84 1.84
CA ALA A 151 -8.37 -21.81 2.80
C ALA A 151 -7.53 -21.83 4.09
N GLU A 152 -6.20 -21.82 3.97
CA GLU A 152 -5.31 -21.78 5.14
C GLU A 152 -5.40 -20.46 5.91
N MET A 153 -5.54 -19.33 5.21
CA MET A 153 -5.79 -18.04 5.86
C MET A 153 -7.11 -18.06 6.64
N LYS A 154 -8.21 -18.54 6.03
CA LYS A 154 -9.51 -18.68 6.70
C LYS A 154 -9.46 -19.61 7.92
N LYS A 155 -8.69 -20.69 7.83
CA LYS A 155 -8.56 -21.68 8.91
C LYS A 155 -7.79 -21.14 10.12
N ARG A 156 -6.76 -20.33 9.88
CA ARG A 156 -5.77 -19.94 10.91
C ARG A 156 -5.94 -18.51 11.43
N CYS A 157 -6.82 -17.74 10.80
CA CYS A 157 -7.02 -16.32 11.07
C CYS A 157 -8.52 -15.97 11.14
N SER A 158 -8.85 -14.98 11.95
CA SER A 158 -10.22 -14.46 12.14
C SER A 158 -10.48 -13.22 11.27
N GLY A 159 -11.75 -12.91 11.05
CA GLY A 159 -12.21 -11.72 10.28
C GLY A 159 -12.65 -12.05 8.86
N ASP A 160 -12.99 -11.01 8.08
CA ASP A 160 -13.38 -11.14 6.67
C ASP A 160 -12.16 -11.36 5.76
N ILE A 161 -11.53 -12.52 5.91
CA ILE A 161 -10.35 -12.91 5.13
C ILE A 161 -10.67 -12.95 3.63
N GLU A 162 -11.85 -13.39 3.22
CA GLU A 162 -12.19 -13.52 1.80
C GLU A 162 -12.41 -12.17 1.14
N GLY A 163 -13.22 -11.31 1.75
CA GLY A 163 -13.45 -9.95 1.26
C GLY A 163 -12.15 -9.16 1.18
N ASP A 164 -11.33 -9.23 2.22
CA ASP A 164 -10.05 -8.53 2.23
C ASP A 164 -9.06 -9.15 1.27
N PHE A 165 -9.00 -10.48 1.12
CA PHE A 165 -8.06 -11.11 0.20
C PHE A 165 -8.40 -10.73 -1.24
N ASN A 166 -9.69 -10.68 -1.59
CA ASN A 166 -10.13 -10.23 -2.91
C ASN A 166 -9.83 -8.74 -3.18
N LYS A 167 -9.85 -7.91 -2.14
CA LYS A 167 -9.62 -6.45 -2.24
C LYS A 167 -8.15 -6.03 -2.05
N SER A 168 -7.33 -6.90 -1.46
CA SER A 168 -5.93 -6.63 -1.12
C SER A 168 -5.00 -6.73 -2.33
N GLY A 169 -5.38 -6.09 -3.44
CA GLY A 169 -4.61 -6.08 -4.69
C GLY A 169 -3.15 -5.64 -4.48
N GLY A 170 -2.89 -4.72 -3.54
CA GLY A 170 -1.53 -4.29 -3.21
C GLY A 170 -0.66 -5.36 -2.51
N LEU A 171 -1.25 -6.19 -1.62
CA LEU A 171 -0.54 -7.28 -0.93
C LEU A 171 -0.42 -8.52 -1.81
N ILE A 172 -1.48 -8.84 -2.55
CA ILE A 172 -1.47 -9.92 -3.54
C ILE A 172 -0.47 -9.61 -4.64
N SER A 173 -0.55 -8.46 -5.30
CA SER A 173 0.37 -8.08 -6.39
C SER A 173 1.84 -8.10 -5.96
N GLN A 174 2.15 -7.71 -4.73
CA GLN A 174 3.53 -7.78 -4.20
C GLN A 174 4.06 -9.21 -4.11
N ASN A 175 3.24 -10.18 -3.72
CA ASN A 175 3.66 -11.57 -3.49
C ASN A 175 3.44 -12.48 -4.71
N SER A 176 2.42 -12.20 -5.51
CA SER A 176 1.97 -13.02 -6.64
C SER A 176 2.27 -12.43 -8.00
N GLY A 177 2.58 -11.13 -8.11
CA GLY A 177 2.69 -10.47 -9.41
C GLY A 177 1.38 -10.38 -10.19
N CYS A 178 0.24 -10.79 -9.63
CA CYS A 178 -1.07 -10.55 -10.22
C CYS A 178 -1.55 -9.16 -9.80
N ALA A 179 -1.70 -8.26 -10.77
CA ALA A 179 -2.40 -6.98 -10.60
C ALA A 179 -3.90 -7.17 -10.84
#